data_AF-A0A432RZN5-F1
#
_entry.id   AF-A0A432RZN5-F1
#
_cell.length_a   1.000
_cell.length_b   1.000
_cell.length_c   1.000
_cell.angle_alpha   90.00
_cell.angle_beta   90.00
_cell.angle_gamma   90.00
#
_symmetry.space_group_name_H-M   'P 1'
#
loop_
_entity.id
_entity.type
_entity.pdbx_description
1 polymer ?
#
loop_
_entity_poly.entity_id
_entity_poly.type
_entity_poly.pdbx_seq_one_letter_code
_entity_poly.pdbx_strand_id
1 'polypeptide(L)'
;MIKLNYSILVRFFIVLGTILTVYFANIDYGNPLILASLAYLVLYIIVIEAENRSWIKFLFLGIDMLFISTIIYFTGFHYLSVFIIPLIVDFIDSKKDIFMFSLFATIPIAISLYISNFTDILFIPLIFAGLAGFFKLKSLINKKEKELKKIREDIEEIYIQNIKYQDRLEENKKILSTLNLLNDLQEGKLNLKQFIFILKEILSADDIVFFDYIKSKCVSTDRNKCDKSILKYIKDNPQIFTKSLINEKFDAEYIVSVVLENKKGVIGVIFFIYKLKPRDAKLVYKLISDYAKIIDF
;
A
#
# COMPACT_ATOMS: atom_id res chain seq x y z
N MET A 1 -10.64 -3.45 24.74
CA MET A 1 -11.66 -3.23 23.69
C MET A 1 -11.96 -4.60 23.08
N ILE A 2 -12.99 -5.29 23.55
CA ILE A 2 -13.31 -6.65 23.12
C ILE A 2 -13.83 -6.54 21.69
N LYS A 3 -13.00 -6.91 20.71
CA LYS A 3 -13.48 -7.19 19.35
C LYS A 3 -14.49 -8.31 19.53
N LEU A 4 -15.78 -8.00 19.43
CA LEU A 4 -16.83 -9.00 19.58
C LEU A 4 -16.59 -10.04 18.47
N ASN A 5 -16.02 -11.19 18.84
CA ASN A 5 -15.75 -12.23 17.87
C ASN A 5 -17.11 -12.76 17.42
N TYR A 6 -17.37 -12.70 16.11
CA TYR A 6 -18.61 -13.17 15.50
C TYR A 6 -18.95 -14.60 15.95
N SER A 7 -17.92 -15.42 16.16
CA SER A 7 -18.02 -16.79 16.63
C SER A 7 -18.56 -16.93 18.08
N ILE A 8 -18.28 -15.97 18.97
CA ILE A 8 -18.91 -15.88 20.31
C ILE A 8 -20.38 -15.53 20.17
N LEU A 9 -20.69 -14.55 19.31
CA LEU A 9 -22.04 -14.06 19.12
C LEU A 9 -22.96 -15.17 18.56
N VAL A 10 -22.47 -16.00 17.64
CA VAL A 10 -23.18 -17.19 17.17
C VAL A 10 -23.51 -18.13 18.34
N ARG A 11 -22.53 -18.50 19.16
CA ARG A 11 -22.74 -19.42 20.29
C ARG A 11 -23.61 -18.84 21.39
N PHE A 12 -23.58 -17.52 21.60
CA PHE A 12 -24.53 -16.82 22.47
C PHE A 12 -25.97 -17.00 21.98
N PHE A 13 -26.24 -16.87 20.68
CA PHE A 13 -27.56 -17.11 20.12
C PHE A 13 -28.01 -18.57 20.25
N ILE A 14 -27.09 -19.53 20.07
CA ILE A 14 -27.39 -20.96 20.28
C ILE A 14 -27.80 -21.17 21.75
N VAL A 15 -27.00 -20.69 22.69
CA VAL A 15 -27.26 -20.81 24.14
C VAL A 15 -28.59 -20.17 24.50
N LEU A 16 -28.84 -18.93 24.06
CA LEU A 16 -30.10 -18.24 24.31
C LEU A 16 -31.30 -19.03 23.75
N GLY A 17 -31.18 -19.53 22.52
CA GLY A 17 -32.19 -20.38 21.89
C GLY A 17 -32.48 -21.64 22.71
N THR A 18 -31.44 -22.34 23.17
CA THR A 18 -31.61 -23.54 24.02
C THR A 18 -32.28 -23.22 25.36
N ILE A 19 -31.90 -22.12 26.02
CA ILE A 19 -32.48 -21.71 27.30
C ILE A 19 -33.97 -21.40 27.12
N LEU A 20 -34.33 -20.66 26.07
CA LEU A 20 -35.73 -20.35 25.76
C LEU A 20 -36.53 -21.63 25.51
N THR A 21 -36.00 -22.56 24.70
CA THR A 21 -36.66 -23.85 24.45
C THR A 21 -36.87 -24.63 25.74
N VAL A 22 -35.86 -24.73 26.60
CA VAL A 22 -35.97 -25.44 27.88
C VAL A 22 -37.01 -24.79 28.80
N TYR A 23 -37.03 -23.45 28.86
CA TYR A 23 -37.96 -22.69 29.69
C TYR A 23 -39.41 -22.85 29.23
N PHE A 24 -39.68 -22.71 27.92
CA PHE A 24 -41.04 -22.82 27.39
C PHE A 24 -41.56 -24.25 27.32
N ALA A 25 -40.67 -25.24 27.21
CA ALA A 25 -41.05 -26.65 27.14
C ALA A 25 -41.31 -27.31 28.49
N ASN A 26 -41.03 -26.62 29.61
CA ASN A 26 -41.21 -27.11 30.98
C ASN A 26 -40.64 -28.53 31.20
N ILE A 27 -39.37 -28.71 30.84
CA ILE A 27 -38.69 -30.01 30.87
C ILE A 27 -38.23 -30.33 32.30
N ASP A 28 -38.45 -31.57 32.75
CA ASP A 28 -38.12 -32.04 34.10
C ASP A 28 -36.65 -31.80 34.51
N TYR A 29 -35.73 -31.87 33.53
CA TYR A 29 -34.30 -31.62 33.71
C TYR A 29 -33.86 -30.24 33.22
N GLY A 30 -34.77 -29.26 33.21
CA GLY A 30 -34.51 -27.95 32.61
C GLY A 30 -33.35 -27.18 33.28
N ASN A 31 -33.26 -27.21 34.61
CA ASN A 31 -32.18 -26.53 35.34
C ASN A 31 -30.78 -27.09 35.00
N PRO A 32 -30.54 -28.43 35.01
CA PRO A 32 -29.30 -29.01 34.50
C PRO A 32 -28.95 -28.60 33.06
N LEU A 33 -29.94 -28.54 32.15
CA LEU A 33 -29.70 -28.19 30.75
C LEU A 33 -29.31 -26.71 30.60
N ILE A 34 -29.94 -25.81 31.35
CA ILE A 34 -29.56 -24.38 31.37
C ILE A 34 -28.12 -24.22 31.87
N LEU A 35 -27.74 -24.92 32.94
CA LEU A 35 -26.38 -24.91 33.46
C LEU A 35 -25.37 -25.46 32.43
N ALA A 36 -25.73 -26.53 31.71
CA ALA A 36 -24.91 -27.07 30.65
C ALA A 36 -24.72 -26.08 29.49
N SER A 37 -25.77 -25.35 29.08
CA SER A 37 -25.68 -24.30 28.04
C SER A 37 -24.76 -23.16 28.47
N LEU A 38 -24.84 -22.71 29.73
CA LEU A 38 -23.95 -21.69 30.27
C LEU A 38 -22.50 -22.18 30.36
N ALA A 39 -22.29 -23.42 30.81
CA ALA A 39 -20.97 -24.04 30.88
C ALA A 39 -20.33 -24.15 29.48
N TYR A 40 -21.10 -24.54 28.47
CA TYR A 40 -20.67 -24.56 27.07
C TYR A 40 -20.19 -23.18 26.59
N LEU A 41 -20.95 -22.12 26.86
CA LEU A 41 -20.56 -20.76 26.48
C LEU A 41 -19.27 -20.30 27.18
N VAL A 42 -19.16 -20.56 28.49
CA VAL A 42 -17.98 -20.20 29.29
C VAL A 42 -16.74 -20.97 28.82
N LEU A 43 -16.87 -22.28 28.59
CA LEU A 43 -15.78 -23.11 28.07
C LEU A 43 -15.28 -22.60 26.72
N TYR A 44 -16.19 -22.18 25.84
CA TYR A 44 -15.81 -21.61 24.56
C TYR A 44 -15.05 -20.27 24.72
N ILE A 45 -15.53 -19.37 25.58
CA ILE A 45 -14.88 -18.07 25.85
C ILE A 45 -13.45 -18.26 26.38
N ILE A 46 -13.23 -19.24 27.27
CA ILE A 46 -11.90 -19.49 27.85
C ILE A 46 -10.87 -19.90 26.80
N VAL A 47 -11.31 -20.60 25.74
CA VAL A 47 -10.40 -21.30 24.81
C VAL A 47 -10.40 -20.66 23.42
N ILE A 48 -11.14 -19.58 23.20
CA ILE A 48 -11.28 -18.91 21.90
C ILE A 48 -9.94 -18.45 21.31
N GLU A 49 -8.98 -18.05 22.13
CA GLU A 49 -7.66 -17.63 21.67
C GLU A 49 -6.88 -18.78 21.00
N ALA A 50 -7.21 -20.02 21.34
CA ALA A 50 -6.59 -21.22 20.78
C ALA A 50 -7.27 -21.71 19.48
N GLU A 51 -8.45 -21.20 19.13
CA GLU A 51 -9.24 -21.62 17.97
C GLU A 51 -8.54 -21.35 16.63
N ASN A 52 -7.65 -20.35 16.57
CA ASN A 52 -6.84 -20.06 15.38
C ASN A 52 -5.90 -21.22 14.98
N ARG A 53 -5.71 -22.25 15.81
CA ARG A 53 -4.97 -23.47 15.45
C ARG A 53 -5.89 -24.46 14.73
N SER A 54 -5.44 -24.94 13.57
CA SER A 54 -6.26 -25.76 12.65
C SER A 54 -6.93 -27.00 13.25
N TRP A 55 -6.31 -27.68 14.23
CA TRP A 55 -6.89 -28.87 14.85
C TRP A 55 -7.92 -28.56 15.96
N ILE A 56 -7.68 -27.47 16.72
CA ILE A 56 -8.55 -27.03 17.82
C ILE A 56 -9.90 -26.58 17.27
N LYS A 57 -9.88 -25.93 16.10
CA LYS A 57 -11.07 -25.56 15.33
C LYS A 57 -12.02 -26.74 15.09
N PHE A 58 -11.49 -27.92 14.71
CA PHE A 58 -12.31 -29.12 14.51
C PHE A 58 -12.76 -29.77 15.81
N LEU A 59 -11.98 -29.66 16.88
CA LEU A 59 -12.40 -30.10 18.20
C LEU A 59 -13.61 -29.26 18.68
N PHE A 60 -13.61 -27.96 18.46
CA PHE A 60 -14.77 -27.10 18.75
C PHE A 60 -15.99 -27.44 17.92
N LEU A 61 -15.82 -27.70 16.62
CA LEU A 61 -16.90 -28.21 15.78
C LEU A 61 -17.54 -29.47 16.38
N GLY A 62 -16.70 -30.40 16.86
CA GLY A 62 -17.18 -31.60 17.54
C GLY A 62 -17.99 -31.28 18.80
N ILE A 63 -17.49 -30.38 19.65
CA ILE A 63 -18.20 -29.93 20.85
C ILE A 63 -19.54 -29.27 20.49
N ASP A 64 -19.56 -28.39 19.48
CA ASP A 64 -20.77 -27.69 19.03
C ASP A 64 -21.84 -28.68 18.56
N MET A 65 -21.45 -29.64 17.72
CA MET A 65 -22.38 -30.65 17.22
C MET A 65 -22.86 -31.60 18.32
N LEU A 66 -21.99 -32.01 19.24
CA LEU A 66 -22.36 -32.82 20.40
C LEU A 66 -23.32 -32.08 21.33
N PHE A 67 -23.05 -30.80 21.60
CA PHE A 67 -23.91 -29.95 22.41
C PHE A 67 -25.30 -29.84 21.79
N ILE A 68 -25.41 -29.43 20.53
CA ILE A 68 -26.69 -29.28 19.82
C ILE A 68 -27.45 -30.62 19.81
N SER A 69 -26.76 -31.71 19.48
CA SER A 69 -27.31 -33.07 19.47
C SER A 69 -27.87 -33.50 20.81
N THR A 70 -27.13 -33.22 21.89
CA THR A 70 -27.52 -33.55 23.26
C THR A 70 -28.76 -32.78 23.66
N ILE A 71 -28.82 -31.48 23.36
CA ILE A 71 -30.00 -30.67 23.66
C ILE A 71 -31.20 -31.15 22.84
N ILE A 72 -31.07 -31.46 21.55
CA ILE A 72 -32.18 -32.02 20.75
C ILE A 72 -32.72 -33.29 21.41
N TYR A 73 -31.83 -34.21 21.79
CA TYR A 73 -32.22 -35.50 22.38
C TYR A 73 -32.99 -35.33 23.70
N PHE A 74 -32.48 -34.52 24.62
CA PHE A 74 -33.10 -34.35 25.94
C PHE A 74 -34.36 -33.47 25.92
N THR A 75 -34.46 -32.56 24.96
CA THR A 75 -35.61 -31.65 24.88
C THR A 75 -36.71 -32.17 23.96
N GLY A 76 -36.40 -33.06 23.03
CA GLY A 76 -37.34 -33.52 22.00
C GLY A 76 -37.59 -32.48 20.89
N PHE A 77 -36.97 -31.30 20.93
CA PHE A 77 -37.16 -30.24 19.93
C PHE A 77 -36.21 -30.44 18.75
N HIS A 78 -36.66 -31.19 17.76
CA HIS A 78 -35.89 -31.49 16.55
C HIS A 78 -35.47 -30.22 15.76
N TYR A 79 -36.25 -29.13 15.79
CA TYR A 79 -35.91 -27.85 15.13
C TYR A 79 -34.65 -27.16 15.65
N LEU A 80 -34.13 -27.52 16.83
CA LEU A 80 -32.88 -26.94 17.34
C LEU A 80 -31.67 -27.23 16.44
N SER A 81 -31.77 -28.24 15.56
CA SER A 81 -30.77 -28.50 14.54
C SER A 81 -30.58 -27.36 13.54
N VAL A 82 -31.50 -26.37 13.41
CA VAL A 82 -31.27 -25.15 12.59
C VAL A 82 -29.99 -24.44 13.04
N PHE A 83 -29.61 -24.52 14.32
CA PHE A 83 -28.44 -23.84 14.88
C PHE A 83 -27.09 -24.27 14.29
N ILE A 84 -27.07 -25.35 13.49
CA ILE A 84 -25.91 -25.73 12.68
C ILE A 84 -25.60 -24.66 11.62
N ILE A 85 -26.63 -24.05 11.01
CA ILE A 85 -26.46 -23.13 9.88
C ILE A 85 -25.53 -21.96 10.22
N PRO A 86 -25.73 -21.18 11.30
CA PRO A 86 -24.84 -20.06 11.61
C PRO A 86 -23.40 -20.49 11.95
N LEU A 87 -23.15 -21.74 12.36
CA LEU A 87 -21.80 -22.24 12.65
C LEU A 87 -20.95 -22.42 11.40
N ILE A 88 -21.55 -22.50 10.20
CA ILE A 88 -20.76 -22.69 8.96
C ILE A 88 -19.79 -21.54 8.68
N VAL A 89 -20.09 -20.34 9.20
CA VAL A 89 -19.29 -19.13 8.95
C VAL A 89 -17.85 -19.36 9.36
N ASP A 90 -17.62 -20.09 10.44
CA ASP A 90 -16.27 -20.35 10.95
C ASP A 90 -15.51 -21.39 10.10
N PHE A 91 -16.19 -22.19 9.27
CA PHE A 91 -15.61 -23.36 8.57
C PHE A 91 -15.65 -23.25 7.04
N ILE A 92 -15.87 -22.06 6.48
CA ILE A 92 -15.99 -21.93 5.02
C ILE A 92 -14.65 -21.67 4.31
N ASP A 93 -13.56 -21.44 5.03
CA ASP A 93 -12.29 -20.96 4.46
C ASP A 93 -11.65 -21.93 3.48
N SER A 94 -11.75 -23.23 3.72
CA SER A 94 -11.14 -24.25 2.88
C SER A 94 -12.14 -25.34 2.48
N LYS A 95 -11.89 -26.02 1.34
CA LYS A 95 -12.68 -27.19 0.93
C LYS A 95 -12.66 -28.30 2.00
N LYS A 96 -11.54 -28.43 2.72
CA LYS A 96 -11.40 -29.39 3.81
C LYS A 96 -12.31 -29.01 4.99
N ASP A 97 -12.38 -27.73 5.34
CA ASP A 97 -13.21 -27.23 6.44
C ASP A 97 -14.69 -27.45 6.13
N ILE A 98 -15.10 -27.17 4.89
CA ILE A 98 -16.47 -27.42 4.41
C ILE A 98 -16.80 -28.91 4.50
N PHE A 99 -15.91 -29.78 4.01
CA PHE A 99 -16.13 -31.22 4.04
C PHE A 99 -16.27 -31.75 5.48
N MET A 100 -15.38 -31.31 6.37
CA MET A 100 -15.44 -31.69 7.79
C MET A 100 -16.70 -31.16 8.46
N PHE A 101 -17.08 -29.90 8.19
CA PHE A 101 -18.33 -29.32 8.68
C PHE A 101 -19.54 -30.13 8.23
N SER A 102 -19.64 -30.45 6.94
CA SER A 102 -20.73 -31.26 6.39
C SER A 102 -20.82 -32.63 7.06
N LEU A 103 -19.68 -33.30 7.29
CA LEU A 103 -19.63 -34.60 7.94
C LEU A 103 -20.14 -34.52 9.39
N PHE A 104 -19.66 -33.56 10.17
CA PHE A 104 -20.07 -33.38 11.57
C PHE A 104 -21.52 -32.90 11.71
N ALA A 105 -22.00 -32.05 10.79
CA ALA A 105 -23.37 -31.57 10.76
C ALA A 105 -24.40 -32.69 10.57
N THR A 106 -24.01 -33.84 9.98
CA THR A 106 -24.92 -34.98 9.85
C THR A 106 -25.42 -35.51 11.20
N ILE A 107 -24.64 -35.34 12.28
CA ILE A 107 -24.97 -35.88 13.62
C ILE A 107 -26.25 -35.23 14.18
N PRO A 108 -26.31 -33.91 14.41
CA PRO A 108 -27.53 -33.26 14.88
C PRO A 108 -28.70 -33.36 13.90
N ILE A 109 -28.45 -33.46 12.59
CA ILE A 109 -29.50 -33.70 11.59
C ILE A 109 -30.11 -35.10 11.77
N ALA A 110 -29.28 -36.13 11.92
CA ALA A 110 -29.73 -37.50 12.10
C ALA A 110 -30.51 -37.66 13.42
N ILE A 111 -30.04 -37.03 14.50
CA ILE A 111 -30.74 -37.04 15.80
C ILE A 111 -32.07 -36.30 15.70
N SER A 112 -32.11 -35.16 15.01
CA SER A 112 -33.36 -34.43 14.72
C SER A 112 -34.38 -35.29 13.98
N LEU A 113 -33.95 -35.98 12.92
CA LEU A 113 -34.81 -36.90 12.15
C LEU A 113 -35.28 -38.11 12.97
N TYR A 114 -34.41 -38.64 13.83
CA TYR A 114 -34.76 -39.74 14.73
C TYR A 114 -35.84 -39.32 15.73
N ILE A 115 -35.68 -38.15 16.36
CA ILE A 115 -36.65 -37.62 17.33
C ILE A 115 -37.99 -37.27 16.66
N SER A 116 -37.97 -36.79 15.41
CA SER A 116 -39.20 -36.53 14.64
C SER A 116 -39.83 -37.77 14.01
N ASN A 117 -39.32 -38.98 14.26
CA ASN A 117 -39.77 -40.21 13.58
C ASN A 117 -39.80 -40.06 12.04
N PHE A 118 -38.88 -39.28 11.48
CA PHE A 118 -38.76 -38.99 10.04
C PHE A 118 -39.97 -38.27 9.42
N THR A 119 -40.87 -37.67 10.21
CA THR A 119 -42.05 -36.97 9.66
C THR A 119 -41.72 -35.57 9.15
N ASP A 120 -40.69 -34.92 9.70
CA ASP A 120 -40.36 -33.52 9.42
C ASP A 120 -39.17 -33.35 8.46
N ILE A 121 -39.31 -33.92 7.25
CA ILE A 121 -38.29 -33.85 6.18
C ILE A 121 -38.06 -32.42 5.67
N LEU A 122 -39.02 -31.51 5.84
CA LEU A 122 -38.94 -30.09 5.42
C LEU A 122 -37.74 -29.33 6.01
N PHE A 123 -37.20 -29.84 7.11
CA PHE A 123 -36.01 -29.32 7.76
C PHE A 123 -34.73 -29.53 6.91
N ILE A 124 -34.66 -30.60 6.10
CA ILE A 124 -33.50 -30.91 5.25
C ILE A 124 -33.32 -29.85 4.14
N PRO A 125 -34.35 -29.50 3.34
CA PRO A 125 -34.27 -28.40 2.38
C PRO A 125 -33.87 -27.05 3.00
N LEU A 126 -34.30 -26.76 4.24
CA LEU A 126 -33.96 -25.51 4.93
C LEU A 126 -32.45 -25.40 5.20
N ILE A 127 -31.82 -26.48 5.65
CA ILE A 127 -30.37 -26.53 5.82
C ILE A 127 -29.66 -26.37 4.48
N PHE A 128 -30.05 -27.14 3.46
CA PHE A 128 -29.43 -27.04 2.14
C PHE A 128 -29.57 -25.64 1.53
N ALA A 129 -30.72 -24.99 1.69
CA ALA A 129 -30.95 -23.62 1.25
C ALA A 129 -30.06 -22.62 2.01
N GLY A 130 -29.91 -22.77 3.33
CA GLY A 130 -29.01 -21.97 4.15
C GLY A 130 -27.55 -22.10 3.72
N LEU A 131 -27.09 -23.34 3.48
CA LEU A 131 -25.75 -23.63 2.97
C LEU A 131 -25.52 -22.99 1.60
N ALA A 132 -26.44 -23.18 0.65
CA ALA A 132 -26.34 -22.65 -0.71
C ALA A 132 -26.34 -21.11 -0.73
N GLY A 133 -27.20 -20.48 0.06
CA GLY A 133 -27.25 -19.02 0.22
C GLY A 133 -25.92 -18.47 0.73
N PHE A 134 -25.33 -19.14 1.72
CA PHE A 134 -24.06 -18.73 2.29
C PHE A 134 -22.87 -18.90 1.32
N PHE A 135 -22.82 -20.01 0.56
CA PHE A 135 -21.82 -20.19 -0.50
C PHE A 135 -21.88 -19.10 -1.57
N LYS A 136 -23.10 -18.73 -1.99
CA LYS A 136 -23.30 -17.65 -2.95
C LYS A 136 -22.85 -16.31 -2.40
N LEU A 137 -23.15 -16.01 -1.12
CA LEU A 137 -22.69 -14.81 -0.44
C LEU A 137 -21.16 -14.73 -0.40
N LYS A 138 -20.49 -15.81 0.00
CA LYS A 138 -19.01 -15.87 0.01
C LYS A 138 -18.43 -15.67 -1.38
N SER A 139 -19.00 -16.28 -2.40
CA SER A 139 -18.54 -16.09 -3.78
C SER A 139 -18.65 -14.62 -4.21
N LEU A 140 -19.71 -13.91 -3.80
CA LEU A 140 -19.88 -12.49 -4.10
C LEU A 140 -18.88 -11.62 -3.35
N ILE A 141 -18.63 -11.90 -2.06
CA ILE A 141 -17.62 -11.20 -1.26
C ILE A 141 -16.23 -11.37 -1.88
N ASN A 142 -15.82 -12.61 -2.18
CA ASN A 142 -14.53 -12.88 -2.82
C ASN A 142 -14.38 -12.20 -4.19
N LYS A 143 -15.47 -12.11 -4.97
CA LYS A 143 -15.46 -11.37 -6.24
C LYS A 143 -15.25 -9.87 -5.99
N LYS A 144 -15.93 -9.30 -5.01
CA LYS A 144 -15.80 -7.89 -4.63
C LYS A 144 -14.42 -7.55 -4.09
N GLU A 145 -13.83 -8.41 -3.27
CA GLU A 145 -12.46 -8.23 -2.79
C GLU A 145 -11.44 -8.23 -3.93
N LYS A 146 -11.60 -9.13 -4.92
CA LYS A 146 -10.75 -9.14 -6.12
C LYS A 146 -10.92 -7.88 -6.96
N GLU A 147 -12.16 -7.41 -7.15
CA GLU A 147 -12.44 -6.14 -7.84
C GLU A 147 -11.76 -4.96 -7.10
N LEU A 148 -11.89 -4.88 -5.78
CA LEU A 148 -11.26 -3.83 -4.97
C LEU A 148 -9.73 -3.87 -5.05
N LYS A 149 -9.13 -5.07 -5.01
CA LYS A 149 -7.69 -5.24 -5.16
C LYS A 149 -7.21 -4.73 -6.51
N LYS A 150 -7.92 -5.06 -7.59
CA LYS A 150 -7.61 -4.57 -8.94
C LYS A 150 -7.70 -3.05 -9.04
N ILE A 151 -8.78 -2.46 -8.50
CA ILE A 151 -8.95 -0.99 -8.48
C ILE A 151 -7.78 -0.32 -7.74
N ARG A 152 -7.33 -0.91 -6.62
CA ARG A 152 -6.18 -0.39 -5.88
C ARG A 152 -4.88 -0.44 -6.69
N GLU A 153 -4.62 -1.56 -7.38
CA GLU A 153 -3.47 -1.72 -8.27
C GLU A 153 -3.52 -0.69 -9.41
N ASP A 154 -4.69 -0.49 -10.04
CA ASP A 154 -4.89 0.50 -11.10
C ASP A 154 -4.62 1.94 -10.58
N ILE A 155 -5.07 2.28 -9.36
CA ILE A 155 -4.82 3.59 -8.74
C ILE A 155 -3.32 3.80 -8.47
N GLU A 156 -2.63 2.78 -7.96
CA GLU A 156 -1.19 2.84 -7.71
C GLU A 156 -0.42 3.05 -9.02
N GLU A 157 -0.82 2.38 -10.11
CA GLU A 157 -0.22 2.59 -11.43
C GLU A 157 -0.46 4.01 -11.96
N ILE A 158 -1.70 4.51 -11.91
CA ILE A 158 -2.04 5.87 -12.34
C ILE A 158 -1.25 6.91 -11.53
N TYR A 159 -1.08 6.69 -10.22
CA TYR A 159 -0.30 7.58 -9.37
C TYR A 159 1.18 7.64 -9.79
N ILE A 160 1.80 6.48 -10.07
CA ILE A 160 3.17 6.42 -10.57
C ILE A 160 3.30 7.10 -11.94
N GLN A 161 2.32 6.91 -12.84
CA GLN A 161 2.31 7.59 -14.12
C GLN A 161 2.20 9.11 -13.96
N ASN A 162 1.36 9.59 -13.03
CA ASN A 162 1.19 11.01 -12.75
C ASN A 162 2.51 11.64 -12.25
N ILE A 163 3.22 11.00 -11.33
CA ILE A 163 4.56 11.46 -10.90
C ILE A 163 5.50 11.59 -12.10
N LYS A 164 5.55 10.57 -12.98
CA LYS A 164 6.41 10.63 -14.19
C LYS A 164 6.03 11.79 -15.13
N TYR A 165 4.75 12.09 -15.26
CA TYR A 165 4.29 13.23 -16.06
C TYR A 165 4.63 14.57 -15.41
N GLN A 166 4.51 14.67 -14.08
CA GLN A 166 4.91 15.85 -13.33
C GLN A 166 6.41 16.13 -13.47
N ASP A 167 7.25 15.10 -13.32
CA ASP A 167 8.69 15.21 -13.51
C ASP A 167 9.00 15.75 -14.92
N ARG A 168 8.44 15.12 -15.97
CA ARG A 168 8.61 15.57 -17.37
C ARG A 168 8.14 17.01 -17.62
N LEU A 169 7.05 17.43 -16.98
CA LEU A 169 6.56 18.80 -17.09
C LEU A 169 7.54 19.79 -16.44
N GLU A 170 8.12 19.44 -15.30
CA GLU A 170 9.15 20.24 -14.64
C GLU A 170 10.42 20.34 -15.50
N GLU A 171 10.87 19.22 -16.09
CA GLU A 171 12.00 19.20 -17.01
C GLU A 171 11.78 20.16 -18.19
N ASN A 172 10.62 20.06 -18.85
CA ASN A 172 10.25 20.92 -19.98
C ASN A 172 10.17 22.40 -19.58
N LYS A 173 9.66 22.70 -18.39
CA LYS A 173 9.59 24.07 -17.86
C LYS A 173 10.99 24.65 -17.64
N LYS A 174 11.93 23.87 -17.11
CA LYS A 174 13.35 24.27 -16.94
C LYS A 174 14.01 24.54 -18.30
N ILE A 175 13.78 23.67 -19.29
CA ILE A 175 14.27 23.88 -20.67
C ILE A 175 13.75 25.19 -21.25
N LEU A 176 12.44 25.39 -21.23
CA LEU A 176 11.82 26.58 -21.83
C LEU A 176 12.26 27.87 -21.14
N SER A 177 12.40 27.85 -19.81
CA SER A 177 12.89 29.00 -19.04
C SER A 177 14.35 29.32 -19.36
N THR A 178 15.20 28.30 -19.52
CA THR A 178 16.61 28.46 -19.90
C THR A 178 16.74 29.06 -21.31
N LEU A 179 15.93 28.59 -22.26
CA LEU A 179 15.89 29.12 -23.62
C LEU A 179 15.46 30.59 -23.66
N ASN A 180 14.40 30.95 -22.96
CA ASN A 180 13.94 32.34 -22.88
C ASN A 180 15.02 33.25 -22.28
N LEU A 181 15.69 32.79 -21.21
CA LEU A 181 16.75 33.53 -20.57
C LEU A 181 17.97 33.76 -21.50
N LEU A 182 18.31 32.78 -22.33
CA LEU A 182 19.38 32.90 -23.32
C LEU A 182 19.02 33.90 -24.43
N ASN A 183 17.78 33.86 -24.92
CA ASN A 183 17.31 34.84 -25.91
C ASN A 183 17.37 36.26 -25.34
N ASP A 184 16.93 36.47 -24.10
CA ASP A 184 17.00 37.78 -23.44
C ASP A 184 18.44 38.28 -23.25
N LEU A 185 19.40 37.38 -23.02
CA LEU A 185 20.83 37.72 -22.98
C LEU A 185 21.35 38.14 -24.37
N GLN A 186 21.01 37.38 -25.42
CA GLN A 186 21.43 37.66 -26.81
C GLN A 186 20.84 38.96 -27.35
N GLU A 187 19.59 39.27 -27.00
CA GLU A 187 18.92 40.52 -27.34
C GLU A 187 19.40 41.72 -26.51
N GLY A 188 20.32 41.51 -25.56
CA GLY A 188 20.87 42.56 -24.70
C GLY A 188 19.89 43.11 -23.66
N LYS A 189 18.74 42.44 -23.45
CA LYS A 189 17.74 42.81 -22.44
C LYS A 189 18.22 42.56 -21.01
N LEU A 190 19.17 41.63 -20.84
CA LEU A 190 19.76 41.26 -19.56
C LEU A 190 21.28 41.37 -19.61
N ASN A 191 21.89 41.79 -18.51
CA ASN A 191 23.34 41.73 -18.38
C ASN A 191 23.81 40.36 -17.88
N LEU A 192 25.09 40.04 -18.07
CA LEU A 192 25.68 38.76 -17.70
C LEU A 192 25.51 38.39 -16.22
N LYS A 193 25.55 39.38 -15.32
CA LYS A 193 25.38 39.15 -13.88
C LYS A 193 23.94 38.73 -13.55
N GLN A 194 22.96 39.37 -14.18
CA GLN A 194 21.54 39.01 -14.07
C GLN A 194 21.28 37.64 -14.68
N PHE A 195 21.86 37.35 -15.85
CA PHE A 195 21.77 36.04 -16.48
C PHE A 195 22.26 34.92 -15.56
N ILE A 196 23.47 35.05 -15.00
CA ILE A 196 24.06 34.04 -14.11
C ILE A 196 23.19 33.84 -12.86
N PHE A 197 22.63 34.91 -12.31
CA PHE A 197 21.78 34.83 -11.12
C PHE A 197 20.43 34.15 -11.40
N ILE A 198 19.77 34.47 -12.52
CA ILE A 198 18.50 33.83 -12.89
C ILE A 198 18.72 32.37 -13.30
N LEU A 199 19.82 32.09 -14.01
CA LEU A 199 20.18 30.74 -14.43
C LEU A 199 20.42 29.82 -13.23
N LYS A 200 20.99 30.35 -12.14
CA LYS A 200 21.15 29.65 -10.87
C LYS A 200 19.82 29.16 -10.33
N GLU A 201 18.82 30.03 -10.30
CA GLU A 201 17.47 29.70 -9.80
C GLU A 201 16.79 28.65 -10.69
N ILE A 202 16.85 28.81 -12.02
CA ILE A 202 16.25 27.87 -12.98
C ILE A 202 16.85 26.46 -12.87
N LEU A 203 18.18 26.38 -12.77
CA LEU A 203 18.89 25.10 -12.66
C LEU A 203 19.02 24.59 -11.22
N SER A 204 18.48 25.34 -10.25
CA SER A 204 18.59 25.08 -8.82
C SER A 204 20.02 24.77 -8.38
N ALA A 205 20.99 25.51 -8.92
CA ALA A 205 22.40 25.37 -8.58
C ALA A 205 22.71 26.09 -7.26
N ASP A 206 23.63 25.55 -6.45
CA ASP A 206 24.08 26.23 -5.24
C ASP A 206 24.90 27.48 -5.57
N ASP A 207 25.70 27.41 -6.64
CA ASP A 207 26.43 28.55 -7.20
C ASP A 207 26.71 28.37 -8.69
N ILE A 208 26.87 29.49 -9.40
CA ILE A 208 27.36 29.54 -10.77
C ILE A 208 28.50 30.55 -10.85
N VAL A 209 29.63 30.12 -11.41
CA VAL A 209 30.83 30.94 -11.57
C VAL A 209 31.20 31.03 -13.04
N PHE A 210 31.29 32.24 -13.57
CA PHE A 210 31.79 32.51 -14.91
C PHE A 210 33.17 33.18 -14.86
N PHE A 211 34.14 32.59 -15.56
CA PHE A 211 35.45 33.17 -15.80
C PHE A 211 35.53 33.69 -17.24
N ASP A 212 35.65 35.00 -17.40
CA ASP A 212 35.86 35.69 -18.68
C ASP A 212 37.36 35.76 -18.97
N TYR A 213 37.82 35.04 -20.00
CA TYR A 213 39.23 35.07 -20.41
C TYR A 213 39.60 36.40 -21.08
N ILE A 214 38.67 37.01 -21.81
CA ILE A 214 38.90 38.22 -22.59
C ILE A 214 39.06 39.43 -21.66
N LYS A 215 38.12 39.61 -20.73
CA LYS A 215 38.15 40.74 -19.77
C LYS A 215 38.93 40.40 -18.51
N SER A 216 39.42 39.17 -18.36
CA SER A 216 40.09 38.67 -17.15
C SER A 216 39.26 38.82 -15.88
N LYS A 217 37.93 38.87 -16.01
CA LYS A 217 36.97 39.06 -14.92
C LYS A 217 36.33 37.74 -14.49
N CYS A 218 35.94 37.66 -13.23
CA CYS A 218 35.14 36.57 -12.71
C CYS A 218 33.80 37.11 -12.21
N VAL A 219 32.72 36.43 -12.54
CA VAL A 219 31.37 36.71 -12.04
C VAL A 219 30.87 35.46 -11.35
N SER A 220 30.57 35.55 -10.06
CA SER A 220 29.98 34.45 -9.30
C SER A 220 28.72 34.94 -8.59
N THR A 221 27.79 34.03 -8.32
CA THR A 221 26.65 34.33 -7.44
C THR A 221 27.07 34.41 -5.98
N ASP A 222 28.23 33.86 -5.62
CA ASP A 222 28.85 33.95 -4.29
C ASP A 222 30.23 34.65 -4.35
N ARG A 223 30.51 35.57 -3.43
CA ARG A 223 31.67 36.49 -3.55
C ARG A 223 33.04 35.79 -3.40
N ASN A 224 33.09 34.59 -2.84
CA ASN A 224 34.34 33.96 -2.39
C ASN A 224 34.92 32.89 -3.33
N LYS A 225 34.30 32.62 -4.49
CA LYS A 225 34.60 31.42 -5.30
C LYS A 225 35.38 31.64 -6.61
N CYS A 226 35.98 32.82 -6.79
CA CYS A 226 36.68 33.23 -8.01
C CYS A 226 38.19 32.89 -8.05
N ASP A 227 38.58 31.63 -7.78
CA ASP A 227 39.98 31.19 -7.89
C ASP A 227 40.31 30.78 -9.35
N LYS A 228 41.22 31.50 -10.01
CA LYS A 228 41.62 31.22 -11.41
C LYS A 228 42.45 29.94 -11.56
N SER A 229 43.07 29.44 -10.48
CA SER A 229 43.92 28.24 -10.54
C SER A 229 43.15 26.96 -10.87
N ILE A 230 41.82 27.02 -10.83
CA ILE A 230 40.91 25.90 -11.09
C ILE A 230 40.79 25.63 -12.61
N LEU A 231 41.04 26.64 -13.45
CA LEU A 231 40.90 26.56 -14.90
C LEU A 231 41.86 25.53 -15.54
N LYS A 232 43.00 25.26 -14.91
CA LYS A 232 44.00 24.28 -15.39
C LYS A 232 43.53 22.82 -15.36
N TYR A 233 42.45 22.54 -14.64
CA TYR A 233 41.91 21.18 -14.49
C TYR A 233 40.85 20.85 -15.54
N ILE A 234 40.46 21.81 -16.36
CA ILE A 234 39.54 21.61 -17.48
C ILE A 234 40.32 20.95 -18.61
N LYS A 235 39.88 19.76 -19.02
CA LYS A 235 40.45 18.95 -20.10
C LYS A 235 39.43 18.67 -21.19
N ASP A 236 38.15 18.59 -20.83
CA ASP A 236 37.05 18.26 -21.74
C ASP A 236 35.98 19.36 -21.72
N ASN A 237 35.15 19.43 -22.78
CA ASN A 237 34.04 20.38 -22.87
C ASN A 237 32.74 19.75 -23.40
N PRO A 238 31.69 19.60 -22.58
CA PRO A 238 31.63 19.91 -21.14
C PRO A 238 32.29 18.82 -20.28
N GLN A 239 32.64 19.16 -19.04
CA GLN A 239 33.30 18.25 -18.10
C GLN A 239 32.57 18.19 -16.76
N ILE A 240 32.47 16.99 -16.20
CA ILE A 240 31.86 16.74 -14.89
C ILE A 240 32.96 16.40 -13.89
N PHE A 241 32.91 17.03 -12.72
CA PHE A 241 33.80 16.74 -11.60
C PHE A 241 33.01 16.11 -10.46
N THR A 242 33.43 14.90 -10.08
CA THR A 242 32.97 14.23 -8.86
C THR A 242 34.19 13.82 -8.04
N LYS A 243 34.20 14.14 -6.74
CA LYS A 243 35.29 13.79 -5.80
C LYS A 243 36.71 14.18 -6.27
N SER A 244 36.85 15.36 -6.89
CA SER A 244 38.14 15.89 -7.36
C SER A 244 38.65 17.05 -6.49
N LEU A 245 39.91 17.46 -6.70
CA LEU A 245 40.47 18.67 -6.06
C LEU A 245 39.64 19.94 -6.30
N ILE A 246 38.89 20.00 -7.41
CA ILE A 246 37.98 21.10 -7.69
C ILE A 246 36.76 21.06 -6.78
N ASN A 247 36.23 19.86 -6.50
CA ASN A 247 35.12 19.64 -5.59
C ASN A 247 35.46 20.09 -4.16
N GLU A 248 36.68 19.80 -3.70
CA GLU A 248 37.19 20.27 -2.40
C GLU A 248 37.31 21.79 -2.36
N LYS A 249 37.84 22.41 -3.42
CA LYS A 249 37.98 23.88 -3.50
C LYS A 249 36.66 24.64 -3.47
N PHE A 250 35.62 24.09 -4.07
CA PHE A 250 34.30 24.71 -4.12
C PHE A 250 33.35 24.25 -3.02
N ASP A 251 33.78 23.32 -2.16
CA ASP A 251 32.97 22.64 -1.14
C ASP A 251 31.67 22.07 -1.74
N ALA A 252 31.82 21.22 -2.76
CA ALA A 252 30.70 20.73 -3.55
C ALA A 252 30.92 19.31 -4.10
N GLU A 253 29.94 18.42 -3.96
CA GLU A 253 30.04 17.04 -4.45
C GLU A 253 29.98 16.91 -5.99
N TYR A 254 29.27 17.83 -6.66
CA TYR A 254 29.00 17.73 -8.08
C TYR A 254 29.18 19.09 -8.78
N ILE A 255 30.07 19.14 -9.77
CA ILE A 255 30.36 20.36 -10.52
C ILE A 255 30.36 20.03 -12.01
N VAL A 256 29.77 20.90 -12.82
CA VAL A 256 29.81 20.82 -14.28
C VAL A 256 30.49 22.07 -14.81
N SER A 257 31.48 21.92 -15.68
CA SER A 257 32.11 23.04 -16.39
C SER A 257 31.79 23.01 -17.88
N VAL A 258 31.53 24.18 -18.45
CA VAL A 258 31.39 24.37 -19.89
C VAL A 258 32.32 25.47 -20.34
N VAL A 259 33.11 25.18 -21.37
CA VAL A 259 33.93 26.17 -22.06
C VAL A 259 33.05 26.82 -23.13
N LEU A 260 33.01 28.15 -23.11
CA LEU A 260 32.32 28.99 -24.08
C LEU A 260 33.28 29.40 -25.18
N GLU A 261 32.89 29.20 -26.43
CA GLU A 261 33.72 29.46 -27.61
C GLU A 261 32.91 30.26 -28.63
N ASN A 262 33.52 31.27 -29.25
CA ASN A 262 32.98 31.94 -30.42
C ASN A 262 33.89 31.69 -31.64
N LYS A 263 33.50 32.26 -32.80
CA LYS A 263 34.30 32.20 -34.04
C LYS A 263 35.74 32.73 -33.91
N LYS A 264 36.04 33.52 -32.87
CA LYS A 264 37.36 34.11 -32.61
C LYS A 264 38.17 33.35 -31.54
N GLY A 265 37.60 32.33 -30.90
CA GLY A 265 38.26 31.50 -29.90
C GLY A 265 37.47 31.34 -28.60
N VAL A 266 38.15 30.87 -27.56
CA VAL A 266 37.56 30.62 -26.24
C VAL A 266 37.26 31.94 -25.52
N ILE A 267 36.00 32.17 -25.15
CA ILE A 267 35.52 33.38 -24.47
C ILE A 267 35.70 33.24 -22.95
N GLY A 268 35.38 32.07 -22.41
CA GLY A 268 35.32 31.88 -20.96
C GLY A 268 34.90 30.48 -20.55
N VAL A 269 34.74 30.27 -19.24
CA VAL A 269 34.25 29.01 -18.67
C VAL A 269 33.16 29.31 -17.66
N ILE A 270 32.03 28.61 -17.76
CA ILE A 270 30.99 28.59 -16.73
C ILE A 270 31.13 27.31 -15.91
N PHE A 271 31.16 27.44 -14.59
CA PHE A 271 31.02 26.36 -13.63
C PHE A 271 29.65 26.41 -12.98
N PHE A 272 28.97 25.28 -12.97
CA PHE A 272 27.72 25.04 -12.24
C PHE A 272 28.04 24.15 -11.05
N ILE A 273 27.78 24.65 -9.84
CA ILE A 273 28.24 24.06 -8.59
C ILE A 273 27.03 23.58 -7.80
N TYR A 274 27.07 22.31 -7.38
CA TYR A 274 26.05 21.67 -6.56
C TYR A 274 26.68 21.02 -5.34
N LYS A 275 26.26 21.44 -4.14
CA LYS A 275 26.70 20.88 -2.85
C LYS A 275 26.43 19.39 -2.79
N LEU A 276 25.25 18.98 -3.23
CA LEU A 276 24.82 17.59 -3.37
C LEU A 276 24.52 17.29 -4.83
N LYS A 277 24.77 16.04 -5.26
CA LYS A 277 24.45 15.64 -6.63
C LYS A 277 22.95 15.85 -6.93
N PRO A 278 22.59 16.66 -7.95
CA PRO A 278 21.18 16.93 -8.25
C PRO A 278 20.49 15.66 -8.76
N ARG A 279 19.21 15.50 -8.41
CA ARG A 279 18.37 14.37 -8.84
C ARG A 279 18.30 14.28 -10.38
N ASP A 280 18.30 15.44 -11.04
CA ASP A 280 18.19 15.60 -12.50
C ASP A 280 19.56 15.85 -13.17
N ALA A 281 20.66 15.32 -12.62
CA ALA A 281 22.03 15.61 -13.10
C ALA A 281 22.23 15.42 -14.62
N LYS A 282 21.51 14.47 -15.24
CA LYS A 282 21.55 14.25 -16.70
C LYS A 282 20.89 15.38 -17.48
N LEU A 283 19.72 15.86 -17.03
CA LEU A 283 19.02 16.98 -17.66
C LEU A 283 19.81 18.26 -17.48
N VAL A 284 20.29 18.51 -16.26
CA VAL A 284 21.16 19.65 -15.94
C VAL A 284 22.38 19.66 -16.86
N TYR A 285 23.07 18.52 -16.98
CA TYR A 285 24.19 18.38 -17.90
C TYR A 285 23.80 18.64 -19.36
N LYS A 286 22.66 18.11 -19.82
CA LYS A 286 22.17 18.31 -21.19
C LYS A 286 21.83 19.78 -21.47
N LEU A 287 21.13 20.43 -20.53
CA LEU A 287 20.79 21.85 -20.60
C LEU A 287 22.05 22.71 -20.70
N ILE A 288 23.01 22.40 -19.84
CA ILE A 288 24.29 23.08 -19.76
C ILE A 288 25.13 22.80 -21.03
N SER A 289 25.17 21.57 -21.53
CA SER A 289 25.95 21.18 -22.71
C SER A 289 25.43 21.77 -24.00
N ASP A 290 24.10 21.75 -24.16
CA ASP A 290 23.45 22.07 -25.42
C ASP A 290 23.25 23.58 -25.56
N TYR A 291 22.93 24.26 -24.45
CA TYR A 291 22.51 25.66 -24.51
C TYR A 291 23.56 26.66 -24.03
N ALA A 292 24.46 26.30 -23.12
CA ALA A 292 25.53 27.23 -22.75
C ALA A 292 26.51 27.45 -23.92
N LYS A 293 26.70 26.46 -24.80
CA LYS A 293 27.51 26.60 -26.02
C LYS A 293 26.95 27.61 -27.04
N ILE A 294 25.69 28.01 -26.92
CA ILE A 294 25.01 28.94 -27.84
C ILE A 294 25.24 30.42 -27.44
N ILE A 295 25.90 30.66 -26.31
CA ILE A 295 26.20 32.01 -25.83
C ILE A 295 27.35 32.61 -26.68
N ASP A 296 26.98 33.26 -27.79
CA ASP A 296 27.88 34.08 -28.61
C ASP A 296 27.87 35.52 -28.06
N PHE A 297 29.00 35.98 -27.52
CA PHE A 297 29.21 37.35 -27.01
C PHE A 297 29.86 38.26 -28.05
#